data_AF-A0A4Q3C922-F1
#
_entry.id   AF-A0A4Q3C922-F1
#
_cell.length_a   1.000
_cell.length_b   1.000
_cell.length_c   1.000
_cell.angle_alpha   90.00
_cell.angle_beta   90.00
_cell.angle_gamma   90.00
#
_symmetry.space_group_name_H-M   'P 1'
#
loop_
_entity.id
_entity.type
_entity.pdbx_description
1 polymer ?
#
loop_
_entity_poly.entity_id
_entity_poly.type
_entity_poly.pdbx_seq_one_letter_code
_entity_poly.pdbx_strand_id
1 'polypeptide(L)'
;MDGPPTIEDFAEAGFNPFTAAKELGGERKLTDPFTELARLRAINPVFEGDLKAGFGLPTDLTQKQQRQVWILGYQEARQVLLDPVNYSAEAYRSSVGIYFGPRAVSIMDDPEHGKVRKVLQHVFGPRAIARWNEDMIPRTIHGLIDGFEHKGRVDLVEAFTLRFPFHFIHELMDLPDEHRDIFHKLAFGQLMITFDERHGMEAVGKIRDYVTALIAWRRAHPQP
;
A
#
# COMPACT_ATOMS: atom_id res chain seq x y z
N MET A 1 -24.12 1.17 23.57
CA MET A 1 -22.78 0.56 23.43
C MET A 1 -22.80 -0.47 22.29
N ASP A 2 -23.20 -0.10 21.08
CA ASP A 2 -23.06 -0.98 19.89
C ASP A 2 -22.79 -0.13 18.64
N GLY A 3 -21.76 0.72 18.72
CA GLY A 3 -21.19 1.36 17.54
C GLY A 3 -20.20 0.43 16.84
N PRO A 4 -19.74 0.77 15.62
CA PRO A 4 -18.61 0.08 15.00
C PRO A 4 -17.39 0.12 15.95
N PRO A 5 -16.45 -0.84 15.85
CA PRO A 5 -15.24 -0.82 16.66
C PRO A 5 -14.46 0.48 16.41
N THR A 6 -13.79 0.99 17.43
CA THR A 6 -12.87 2.13 17.31
C THR A 6 -11.51 1.70 16.80
N ILE A 7 -10.79 2.59 16.12
CA ILE A 7 -9.39 2.38 15.73
C ILE A 7 -8.45 3.10 16.69
N GLU A 8 -7.40 2.40 17.14
CA GLU A 8 -6.39 2.98 18.04
C GLU A 8 -5.21 3.54 17.22
N ASP A 9 -4.76 4.75 17.55
CA ASP A 9 -3.52 5.31 16.99
C ASP A 9 -2.29 4.64 17.60
N PHE A 10 -1.10 4.84 17.02
CA PHE A 10 0.21 4.40 17.52
C PHE A 10 0.38 4.65 19.03
N ALA A 11 1.01 3.68 19.70
CA ALA A 11 1.26 3.71 21.13
C ALA A 11 2.28 4.79 21.50
N GLU A 12 3.22 5.08 20.61
CA GLU A 12 4.13 6.22 20.73
C GLU A 12 3.38 7.52 20.44
N ALA A 13 3.14 8.30 21.48
CA ALA A 13 2.44 9.58 21.38
C ALA A 13 3.18 10.54 20.43
N GLY A 14 2.46 11.10 19.46
CA GLY A 14 3.01 12.05 18.49
C GLY A 14 3.82 11.43 17.36
N PHE A 15 4.03 10.11 17.36
CA PHE A 15 4.66 9.42 16.22
C PHE A 15 3.87 9.69 14.94
N ASN A 16 4.55 10.03 13.85
CA ASN A 16 3.94 10.27 12.55
C ASN A 16 4.72 9.55 11.45
N PRO A 17 4.14 8.49 10.83
CA PRO A 17 4.85 7.70 9.84
C PRO A 17 5.14 8.46 8.55
N PHE A 18 4.34 9.48 8.19
CA PHE A 18 4.60 10.32 7.02
C PHE A 18 5.89 11.13 7.15
N THR A 19 6.21 11.58 8.36
CA THR A 19 7.48 12.29 8.63
C THR A 19 8.62 11.30 8.82
N ALA A 20 8.39 10.23 9.59
CA ALA A 20 9.42 9.23 9.85
C ALA A 20 9.90 8.53 8.58
N ALA A 21 9.02 8.26 7.61
CA ALA A 21 9.39 7.68 6.32
C ALA A 21 10.32 8.59 5.50
N LYS A 22 10.13 9.93 5.56
CA LYS A 22 11.01 10.89 4.90
C LYS A 22 12.45 10.78 5.42
N GLU A 23 12.60 10.60 6.73
CA GLU A 23 13.91 10.56 7.40
C GLU A 23 14.57 9.16 7.29
N LEU A 24 13.82 8.12 7.64
CA LEU A 24 14.31 6.75 7.77
C LEU A 24 14.33 6.00 6.42
N GLY A 25 13.31 6.20 5.58
CA GLY A 25 13.14 5.52 4.29
C GLY A 25 14.04 6.07 3.19
N GLY A 26 14.73 7.18 3.43
CA GLY A 26 15.64 7.80 2.46
C GLY A 26 14.93 8.51 1.31
N GLU A 27 13.69 8.97 1.51
CA GLU A 27 13.02 9.81 0.52
C GLU A 27 13.89 11.02 0.17
N ARG A 28 13.87 11.43 -1.10
CA ARG A 28 14.71 12.50 -1.68
C ARG A 28 16.22 12.21 -1.73
N LYS A 29 16.72 11.07 -1.24
CA LYS A 29 18.15 10.69 -1.41
C LYS A 29 18.48 10.22 -2.82
N LEU A 30 17.48 9.70 -3.55
CA LEU A 30 17.62 9.24 -4.94
C LEU A 30 16.86 10.18 -5.87
N THR A 31 17.58 11.03 -6.59
CA THR A 31 17.00 12.06 -7.47
C THR A 31 16.87 11.61 -8.93
N ASP A 32 17.78 10.75 -9.40
CA ASP A 32 17.73 10.15 -10.73
C ASP A 32 18.12 8.67 -10.68
N PRO A 33 17.15 7.78 -10.39
CA PRO A 33 17.38 6.34 -10.49
C PRO A 33 17.55 5.89 -11.95
N PHE A 34 16.99 6.61 -12.91
CA PHE A 34 16.80 6.11 -14.27
C PHE A 34 18.10 6.00 -15.04
N THR A 35 19.01 6.95 -14.87
CA THR A 35 20.34 6.93 -15.50
C THR A 35 21.12 5.67 -15.11
N GLU A 36 21.18 5.37 -13.81
CA GLU A 36 21.89 4.19 -13.33
C GLU A 36 21.15 2.89 -13.66
N LEU A 37 19.82 2.85 -13.55
CA LEU A 37 19.03 1.70 -14.01
C LEU A 37 19.26 1.41 -15.50
N ALA A 38 19.41 2.44 -16.34
CA ALA A 38 19.71 2.28 -17.76
C ALA A 38 21.13 1.74 -17.98
N ARG A 39 22.12 2.27 -17.25
CA ARG A 39 23.50 1.78 -17.29
C ARG A 39 23.59 0.30 -16.88
N LEU A 40 22.95 -0.07 -15.78
CA LEU A 40 22.89 -1.44 -15.28
C LEU A 40 22.22 -2.36 -16.31
N ARG A 41 21.03 -1.99 -16.81
CA ARG A 41 20.32 -2.79 -17.83
C ARG A 41 21.14 -3.03 -19.09
N ALA A 42 22.02 -2.10 -19.49
CA ALA A 42 22.90 -2.26 -20.65
C ALA A 42 24.02 -3.29 -20.42
N ILE A 43 24.38 -3.57 -19.16
CA ILE A 43 25.37 -4.58 -18.78
C ILE A 43 24.72 -5.95 -18.67
N ASN A 44 23.58 -6.03 -17.96
CA ASN A 44 22.84 -7.26 -17.76
C ASN A 44 21.36 -6.91 -17.47
N PRO A 45 20.36 -7.54 -18.09
CA PRO A 45 18.96 -7.29 -17.75
C PRO A 45 18.55 -7.84 -16.37
N VAL A 46 19.35 -8.72 -15.76
CA VAL A 46 19.05 -9.37 -14.46
C VAL A 46 20.24 -9.28 -13.52
N PHE A 47 20.02 -8.74 -12.32
CA PHE A 47 21.05 -8.57 -11.30
C PHE A 47 20.70 -9.31 -10.01
N GLU A 48 21.67 -9.98 -9.43
CA GLU A 48 21.54 -10.56 -8.09
C GLU A 48 22.16 -9.64 -7.05
N GLY A 49 21.46 -9.42 -5.93
CA GLY A 49 21.91 -8.57 -4.83
C GLY A 49 20.91 -7.50 -4.43
N ASP A 50 21.30 -6.66 -3.47
CA ASP A 50 20.49 -5.56 -2.96
C ASP A 50 20.71 -4.28 -3.77
N LEU A 51 19.84 -4.03 -4.75
CA LEU A 51 19.92 -2.84 -5.57
C LEU A 51 19.58 -1.56 -4.78
N LYS A 52 18.76 -1.63 -3.72
CA LYS A 52 18.48 -0.46 -2.87
C LYS A 52 19.76 0.01 -2.19
N ALA A 53 20.55 -0.91 -1.63
CA ALA A 53 21.87 -0.58 -1.08
C ALA A 53 22.80 -0.02 -2.16
N GLY A 54 22.75 -0.54 -3.40
CA GLY A 54 23.46 0.01 -4.55
C GLY A 54 23.13 1.48 -4.87
N PHE A 55 21.89 1.91 -4.57
CA PHE A 55 21.44 3.29 -4.67
C PHE A 55 21.70 4.14 -3.41
N GLY A 56 22.40 3.60 -2.41
CA GLY A 56 22.60 4.26 -1.12
C GLY A 56 21.33 4.38 -0.28
N LEU A 57 20.30 3.60 -0.60
CA LEU A 57 19.06 3.50 0.17
C LEU A 57 19.18 2.41 1.23
N PRO A 58 18.38 2.49 2.32
CA PRO A 58 18.35 1.42 3.32
C PRO A 58 17.92 0.08 2.70
N THR A 59 18.67 -0.97 3.03
CA THR A 59 18.29 -2.36 2.74
C THR A 59 16.92 -2.64 3.33
N ASP A 60 16.04 -3.25 2.53
CA ASP A 60 14.72 -3.71 3.01
C ASP A 60 14.90 -4.78 4.09
N LEU A 61 14.49 -4.45 5.31
CA LEU A 61 14.57 -5.35 6.48
C LEU A 61 13.88 -6.69 6.23
N THR A 62 12.79 -6.70 5.45
CA THR A 62 12.00 -7.89 5.16
C THR A 62 12.67 -8.84 4.16
N GLN A 63 13.66 -8.34 3.40
CA GLN A 63 14.37 -9.09 2.36
C GLN A 63 15.83 -9.38 2.70
N LYS A 64 16.32 -8.98 3.89
CA LYS A 64 17.74 -9.11 4.28
C LYS A 64 18.30 -10.54 4.20
N GLN A 65 17.46 -11.53 4.48
CA GLN A 65 17.86 -12.94 4.50
C GLN A 65 17.42 -13.69 3.25
N GLN A 66 16.84 -12.99 2.28
CA GLN A 66 16.33 -13.57 1.04
C GLN A 66 17.34 -13.37 -0.09
N ARG A 67 17.36 -14.31 -1.02
CA ARG A 67 18.06 -14.11 -2.30
C ARG A 67 17.29 -13.05 -3.10
N GLN A 68 17.95 -11.95 -3.43
CA GLN A 68 17.34 -10.84 -4.16
C GLN A 68 17.78 -10.86 -5.62
N VAL A 69 16.82 -10.83 -6.53
CA VAL A 69 17.06 -10.75 -7.97
C VAL A 69 16.25 -9.59 -8.53
N TRP A 70 16.92 -8.65 -9.18
CA TRP A 70 16.36 -7.46 -9.80
C TRP A 70 16.31 -7.63 -11.30
N ILE A 71 15.11 -7.47 -11.86
CA ILE A 71 14.87 -7.60 -13.29
C ILE A 71 14.67 -6.21 -13.86
N LEU A 72 15.64 -5.75 -14.65
CA LEU A 72 15.63 -4.42 -15.26
C LEU A 72 15.19 -4.48 -16.72
N GLY A 73 15.41 -5.61 -17.38
CA GLY A 73 15.04 -5.85 -18.78
C GLY A 73 13.53 -6.06 -18.96
N TYR A 74 12.99 -5.50 -20.04
CA TYR A 74 11.54 -5.58 -20.33
C TYR A 74 11.10 -7.00 -20.65
N GLN A 75 11.86 -7.74 -21.47
CA GLN A 75 11.48 -9.08 -21.90
C GLN A 75 11.48 -10.06 -20.72
N GLU A 76 12.48 -9.94 -19.86
CA GLU A 76 12.66 -10.72 -18.65
C GLU A 76 11.56 -10.41 -17.63
N ALA A 77 11.25 -9.12 -17.41
CA ALA A 77 10.17 -8.72 -16.52
C ALA A 77 8.83 -9.25 -17.03
N ARG A 78 8.57 -9.13 -18.34
CA ARG A 78 7.37 -9.67 -18.97
C ARG A 78 7.30 -11.19 -18.85
N GLN A 79 8.39 -11.92 -19.04
CA GLN A 79 8.43 -13.37 -18.89
C GLN A 79 8.05 -13.77 -17.46
N VAL A 80 8.72 -13.18 -16.45
CA VAL A 80 8.47 -13.49 -15.04
C VAL A 80 7.03 -13.17 -14.64
N LEU A 81 6.48 -12.04 -15.06
CA LEU A 81 5.12 -11.63 -14.72
C LEU A 81 4.03 -12.45 -15.43
N LEU A 82 4.34 -13.14 -16.52
CA LEU A 82 3.37 -13.91 -17.32
C LEU A 82 3.52 -15.43 -17.19
N ASP A 83 4.50 -15.91 -16.41
CA ASP A 83 4.75 -17.33 -16.17
C ASP A 83 4.63 -17.67 -14.67
N PRO A 84 3.39 -17.68 -14.13
CA PRO A 84 3.16 -17.96 -12.71
C PRO A 84 3.49 -19.41 -12.31
N VAL A 85 3.68 -20.32 -13.27
CA VAL A 85 4.06 -21.70 -13.00
C VAL A 85 5.51 -21.78 -12.55
N ASN A 86 6.40 -21.02 -13.18
CA ASN A 86 7.81 -20.98 -12.82
C ASN A 86 8.15 -19.84 -11.83
N TYR A 87 7.33 -18.80 -11.78
CA TYR A 87 7.54 -17.62 -10.92
C TYR A 87 6.30 -17.36 -10.06
N SER A 88 6.23 -18.11 -8.95
CA SER A 88 5.14 -18.03 -7.98
C SER A 88 5.00 -16.66 -7.32
N ALA A 89 3.76 -16.22 -7.12
CA ALA A 89 3.44 -15.02 -6.34
C ALA A 89 3.75 -15.17 -4.84
N GLU A 90 4.00 -16.39 -4.34
CA GLU A 90 4.42 -16.63 -2.96
C GLU A 90 5.72 -15.93 -2.60
N ALA A 91 6.54 -15.55 -3.59
CA ALA A 91 7.74 -14.72 -3.39
C ALA A 91 7.41 -13.39 -2.67
N TYR A 92 6.20 -12.87 -2.82
CA TYR A 92 5.74 -11.66 -2.13
C TYR A 92 5.29 -11.91 -0.68
N ARG A 93 5.30 -13.16 -0.18
CA ARG A 93 4.92 -13.47 1.21
C ARG A 93 5.84 -12.80 2.22
N SER A 94 7.12 -12.63 1.90
CA SER A 94 8.11 -11.94 2.74
C SER A 94 7.90 -10.42 2.78
N SER A 95 7.02 -9.84 1.97
CA SER A 95 6.71 -8.41 1.99
C SER A 95 5.20 -8.17 2.06
N VAL A 96 4.50 -8.34 0.94
CA VAL A 96 3.04 -8.18 0.81
C VAL A 96 2.25 -9.03 1.80
N GLY A 97 2.73 -10.26 2.06
CA GLY A 97 2.13 -11.15 3.04
C GLY A 97 2.23 -10.63 4.48
N ILE A 98 3.21 -9.78 4.79
CA ILE A 98 3.32 -9.14 6.10
C ILE A 98 2.34 -7.97 6.22
N TYR A 99 2.20 -7.14 5.17
CA TYR A 99 1.26 -6.00 5.17
C TYR A 99 -0.19 -6.45 5.27
N PHE A 100 -0.63 -7.31 4.36
CA PHE A 100 -2.04 -7.64 4.15
C PHE A 100 -2.43 -9.02 4.71
N GLY A 101 -1.48 -9.71 5.34
CA GLY A 101 -1.67 -11.03 5.91
C GLY A 101 -1.48 -12.17 4.91
N PRO A 102 -1.50 -13.43 5.42
CA PRO A 102 -1.12 -14.63 4.65
C PRO A 102 -2.13 -15.03 3.56
N ARG A 103 -3.27 -14.34 3.48
CA ARG A 103 -4.32 -14.58 2.48
C ARG A 103 -4.57 -13.37 1.56
N ALA A 104 -3.57 -12.51 1.40
CA ALA A 104 -3.63 -11.44 0.43
C ALA A 104 -3.74 -12.02 -1.00
N VAL A 105 -4.65 -11.51 -1.82
CA VAL A 105 -4.84 -12.01 -3.20
C VAL A 105 -3.56 -11.91 -4.04
N SER A 106 -2.72 -10.91 -3.77
CA SER A 106 -1.48 -10.65 -4.51
C SER A 106 -0.33 -11.61 -4.18
N ILE A 107 -0.49 -12.52 -3.21
CA ILE A 107 0.53 -13.52 -2.85
C ILE A 107 0.09 -14.96 -3.18
N MET A 108 -1.06 -15.11 -3.85
CA MET A 108 -1.67 -16.40 -4.18
C MET A 108 -1.36 -16.77 -5.62
N ASP A 109 -1.16 -18.07 -5.86
CA ASP A 109 -1.20 -18.66 -7.20
C ASP A 109 -2.57 -19.30 -7.49
N ASP A 110 -2.78 -19.67 -8.75
CA ASP A 110 -3.96 -20.46 -9.12
C ASP A 110 -3.89 -21.87 -8.52
N PRO A 111 -5.04 -22.47 -8.17
CA PRO A 111 -6.40 -22.00 -8.43
C PRO A 111 -7.00 -21.11 -7.32
N GLU A 112 -6.29 -20.86 -6.21
CA GLU A 112 -6.81 -20.06 -5.09
C GLU A 112 -7.00 -18.61 -5.50
N HIS A 113 -5.99 -18.02 -6.16
CA HIS A 113 -6.04 -16.67 -6.71
C HIS A 113 -7.28 -16.47 -7.59
N GLY A 114 -7.53 -17.35 -8.58
CA GLY A 114 -8.71 -17.28 -9.44
C GLY A 114 -10.05 -17.28 -8.68
N LYS A 115 -10.17 -18.06 -7.60
CA LYS A 115 -11.40 -18.09 -6.77
C LYS A 115 -11.63 -16.76 -6.05
N VAL A 116 -10.59 -16.21 -5.41
CA VAL A 116 -10.68 -14.93 -4.67
C VAL A 116 -10.89 -13.77 -5.63
N ARG A 117 -10.11 -13.70 -6.71
CA ARG A 117 -10.23 -12.68 -7.76
C ARG A 117 -11.63 -12.64 -8.37
N LYS A 118 -12.26 -13.81 -8.58
CA LYS A 118 -13.63 -13.89 -9.12
C LYS A 118 -14.66 -13.19 -8.23
N VAL A 119 -14.45 -13.17 -6.91
CA VAL A 119 -15.32 -12.43 -5.99
C VAL A 119 -15.03 -10.93 -6.11
N LEU A 120 -13.76 -10.54 -5.99
CA LEU A 120 -13.34 -9.13 -5.96
C LEU A 120 -13.61 -8.37 -7.25
N GLN A 121 -13.48 -9.00 -8.42
CA GLN A 121 -13.59 -8.32 -9.73
C GLN A 121 -14.94 -7.62 -9.95
N HIS A 122 -16.01 -8.05 -9.27
CA HIS A 122 -17.33 -7.41 -9.39
C HIS A 122 -17.31 -5.97 -8.85
N VAL A 123 -16.49 -5.71 -7.82
CA VAL A 123 -16.31 -4.37 -7.24
C VAL A 123 -15.56 -3.45 -8.20
N PHE A 124 -14.67 -4.01 -9.03
CA PHE A 124 -13.83 -3.27 -9.98
C PHE A 124 -14.32 -3.40 -11.44
N GLY A 125 -15.59 -3.77 -11.65
CA GLY A 125 -16.16 -3.92 -12.98
C GLY A 125 -16.43 -2.57 -13.68
N PRO A 126 -16.61 -2.55 -15.01
CA PRO A 126 -16.81 -1.30 -15.77
C PRO A 126 -17.96 -0.41 -15.25
N ARG A 127 -19.07 -1.02 -14.80
CA ARG A 127 -20.21 -0.28 -14.22
C ARG A 127 -19.87 0.39 -12.88
N ALA A 128 -19.11 -0.29 -12.03
CA ALA A 128 -18.67 0.27 -10.75
C ALA A 128 -17.70 1.43 -10.98
N ILE A 129 -16.74 1.26 -11.89
CA ILE A 129 -15.80 2.31 -12.29
C ILE A 129 -16.54 3.54 -12.87
N ALA A 130 -17.54 3.33 -13.73
CA ALA A 130 -18.34 4.43 -14.27
C ALA A 130 -19.03 5.23 -13.16
N ARG A 131 -19.67 4.54 -12.20
CA ARG A 131 -20.30 5.18 -11.03
C ARG A 131 -19.28 5.93 -10.17
N TRP A 132 -18.07 5.41 -9.99
CA TRP A 132 -17.02 6.11 -9.26
C TRP A 132 -16.58 7.40 -9.98
N ASN A 133 -16.44 7.34 -11.31
CA ASN A 133 -16.07 8.50 -12.13
C ASN A 133 -17.15 9.58 -12.17
N GLU A 134 -18.43 9.19 -12.14
CA GLU A 134 -19.55 10.13 -12.18
C GLU A 134 -19.70 10.92 -10.88
N ASP A 135 -19.23 10.38 -9.76
CA ASP A 135 -19.67 10.86 -8.44
C ASP A 135 -18.58 10.77 -7.36
N MET A 136 -18.17 9.56 -6.96
CA MET A 136 -17.24 9.34 -5.84
C MET A 136 -15.91 10.09 -6.02
N ILE A 137 -15.25 9.90 -7.18
CA ILE A 137 -13.97 10.53 -7.48
C ILE A 137 -14.08 12.06 -7.53
N PRO A 138 -14.99 12.68 -8.32
CA PRO A 138 -15.18 14.13 -8.32
C PRO A 138 -15.43 14.72 -6.93
N ARG A 139 -16.30 14.08 -6.11
CA ARG A 139 -16.58 14.55 -4.75
C ARG A 139 -15.35 14.51 -3.86
N THR A 140 -14.58 13.42 -3.88
CA THR A 140 -13.35 13.32 -3.08
C THR A 140 -12.34 14.40 -3.50
N ILE A 141 -12.20 14.63 -4.81
CA ILE A 141 -11.29 15.64 -5.36
C ILE A 141 -11.73 17.05 -4.92
N HIS A 142 -12.99 17.42 -5.14
CA HIS A 142 -13.51 18.74 -4.80
C HIS A 142 -13.41 19.00 -3.29
N GLY A 143 -13.84 18.06 -2.45
CA GLY A 143 -13.76 18.22 -1.00
C GLY A 143 -12.33 18.41 -0.47
N LEU A 144 -11.32 17.83 -1.14
CA LEU A 144 -9.92 18.11 -0.81
C LEU A 144 -9.48 19.50 -1.28
N ILE A 145 -9.81 19.88 -2.52
CA ILE A 145 -9.43 21.17 -3.12
C ILE A 145 -10.07 22.34 -2.36
N ASP A 146 -11.35 22.26 -2.02
CA ASP A 146 -12.10 23.28 -1.28
C ASP A 146 -11.40 23.61 0.07
N GLY A 147 -10.72 22.63 0.66
CA GLY A 147 -9.96 22.78 1.91
C GLY A 147 -8.69 23.63 1.80
N PHE A 148 -8.19 23.89 0.58
CA PHE A 148 -6.97 24.66 0.37
C PHE A 148 -6.99 25.65 -0.78
N GLU A 149 -8.03 25.72 -1.61
CA GLU A 149 -8.09 26.61 -2.78
C GLU A 149 -7.92 28.09 -2.43
N HIS A 150 -8.35 28.50 -1.23
CA HIS A 150 -8.22 29.86 -0.72
C HIS A 150 -6.79 30.18 -0.26
N LYS A 151 -5.90 29.19 -0.17
CA LYS A 151 -4.51 29.37 0.24
C LYS A 151 -3.69 29.71 -1.00
N GLY A 152 -3.11 30.91 -1.05
CA GLY A 152 -2.26 31.33 -2.18
C GLY A 152 -1.01 30.47 -2.42
N ARG A 153 -0.63 29.61 -1.48
CA ARG A 153 0.42 28.59 -1.63
C ARG A 153 0.10 27.36 -0.78
N VAL A 154 0.28 26.17 -1.34
CA VAL A 154 0.05 24.88 -0.68
C VAL A 154 1.06 23.83 -1.14
N ASP A 155 1.43 22.90 -0.26
CA ASP A 155 2.11 21.66 -0.65
C ASP A 155 1.06 20.64 -1.12
N LEU A 156 1.01 20.38 -2.42
CA LEU A 156 0.03 19.45 -3.00
C LEU A 156 0.27 18.01 -2.59
N VAL A 157 1.47 17.63 -2.14
CA VAL A 157 1.71 16.27 -1.64
C VAL A 157 0.95 16.05 -0.35
N GLU A 158 1.11 16.97 0.61
CA GLU A 158 0.48 16.88 1.93
C GLU A 158 -1.02 17.20 1.89
N ALA A 159 -1.41 18.15 1.05
CA ALA A 159 -2.80 18.61 0.96
C ALA A 159 -3.68 17.77 0.03
N PHE A 160 -3.09 17.06 -0.95
CA PHE A 160 -3.87 16.37 -1.98
C PHE A 160 -3.38 14.95 -2.29
N THR A 161 -2.16 14.76 -2.79
CA THR A 161 -1.78 13.46 -3.40
C THR A 161 -1.63 12.32 -2.41
N LEU A 162 -1.21 12.59 -1.16
CA LEU A 162 -1.24 11.59 -0.10
C LEU A 162 -2.67 11.26 0.34
N ARG A 163 -3.59 12.23 0.27
CA ARG A 163 -4.96 12.11 0.80
C ARG A 163 -5.94 11.51 -0.20
N PHE A 164 -5.89 11.92 -1.46
CA PHE A 164 -6.90 11.57 -2.46
C PHE A 164 -7.08 10.06 -2.66
N PRO A 165 -6.02 9.27 -2.96
CA PRO A 165 -6.18 7.82 -3.13
C PRO A 165 -6.67 7.15 -1.85
N PHE A 166 -6.21 7.63 -0.69
CA PHE A 166 -6.63 7.08 0.59
C PHE A 166 -8.10 7.38 0.90
N HIS A 167 -8.55 8.63 0.74
CA HIS A 167 -9.94 9.03 0.97
C HIS A 167 -10.90 8.26 0.05
N PHE A 168 -10.51 8.07 -1.21
CA PHE A 168 -11.27 7.26 -2.16
C PHE A 168 -11.42 5.80 -1.68
N ILE A 169 -10.33 5.18 -1.18
CA ILE A 169 -10.38 3.81 -0.64
C ILE A 169 -11.15 3.75 0.69
N HIS A 170 -11.03 4.75 1.55
CA HIS A 170 -11.78 4.86 2.80
C HIS A 170 -13.29 4.89 2.54
N GLU A 171 -13.74 5.66 1.55
CA GLU A 171 -15.13 5.69 1.08
C GLU A 171 -15.54 4.36 0.44
N LEU A 172 -14.70 3.77 -0.41
CA LEU A 172 -14.96 2.45 -1.00
C LEU A 172 -15.09 1.33 0.05
N MET A 173 -14.35 1.43 1.15
CA MET A 173 -14.41 0.49 2.27
C MET A 173 -15.56 0.76 3.24
N ASP A 174 -16.29 1.87 3.06
CA ASP A 174 -17.41 2.31 3.89
C ASP A 174 -17.01 2.43 5.38
N LEU A 175 -15.84 3.01 5.63
CA LEU A 175 -15.31 3.19 6.98
C LEU A 175 -15.88 4.46 7.64
N PRO A 176 -16.08 4.49 8.96
CA PRO A 176 -16.47 5.72 9.66
C PRO A 176 -15.50 6.88 9.42
N ASP A 177 -16.02 8.07 9.18
CA ASP A 177 -15.23 9.27 8.90
C ASP A 177 -14.30 9.66 10.05
N GLU A 178 -14.75 9.46 11.29
CA GLU A 178 -13.96 9.70 12.50
C GLU A 178 -12.70 8.82 12.58
N HIS A 179 -12.67 7.68 11.86
CA HIS A 179 -11.51 6.79 11.82
C HIS A 179 -10.53 7.12 10.69
N ARG A 180 -10.89 8.02 9.76
CA ARG A 180 -10.18 8.24 8.50
C ARG A 180 -8.69 8.55 8.71
N ASP A 181 -8.39 9.55 9.53
CA ASP A 181 -7.01 10.02 9.71
C ASP A 181 -6.13 8.98 10.41
N ILE A 182 -6.64 8.33 11.46
CA ILE A 182 -5.90 7.26 12.17
C ILE A 182 -5.70 6.06 11.25
N PHE A 183 -6.73 5.64 10.51
CA PHE A 183 -6.60 4.55 9.56
C PHE A 183 -5.60 4.89 8.45
N HIS A 184 -5.60 6.12 7.93
CA HIS A 184 -4.62 6.56 6.93
C HIS A 184 -3.20 6.46 7.46
N LYS A 185 -3.00 6.99 8.67
CA LYS A 185 -1.71 6.99 9.35
C LYS A 185 -1.20 5.56 9.53
N LEU A 186 -2.03 4.65 10.02
CA LEU A 186 -1.65 3.24 10.16
C LEU A 186 -1.41 2.58 8.80
N ALA A 187 -2.26 2.83 7.79
CA ALA A 187 -2.14 2.21 6.47
C ALA A 187 -0.82 2.60 5.79
N PHE A 188 -0.43 3.87 5.89
CA PHE A 188 0.89 4.32 5.48
C PHE A 188 2.00 3.73 6.36
N GLY A 189 1.77 3.67 7.68
CA GLY A 189 2.69 3.11 8.66
C GLY A 189 3.07 1.65 8.39
N GLN A 190 2.19 0.84 7.79
CA GLN A 190 2.52 -0.54 7.41
C GLN A 190 3.75 -0.60 6.49
N LEU A 191 3.93 0.38 5.59
CA LEU A 191 5.06 0.46 4.66
C LEU A 191 6.41 0.62 5.36
N MET A 192 6.41 1.11 6.60
CA MET A 192 7.62 1.33 7.38
C MET A 192 8.33 0.04 7.76
N ILE A 193 7.68 -1.12 7.70
CA ILE A 193 8.31 -2.40 8.07
C ILE A 193 9.64 -2.67 7.34
N THR A 194 9.82 -2.09 6.16
CA THR A 194 11.04 -2.25 5.35
C THR A 194 12.26 -1.50 5.92
N PHE A 195 12.09 -0.59 6.88
CA PHE A 195 13.17 0.19 7.50
C PHE A 195 12.95 0.55 9.00
N ASP A 196 11.76 0.33 9.53
CA ASP A 196 11.35 0.46 10.94
C ASP A 196 10.32 -0.63 11.26
N GLU A 197 10.84 -1.80 11.61
CA GLU A 197 10.03 -2.99 11.89
C GLU A 197 9.06 -2.79 13.05
N ARG A 198 9.46 -2.03 14.09
CA ARG A 198 8.64 -1.83 15.30
C ARG A 198 7.33 -1.14 14.96
N HIS A 199 7.39 0.03 14.33
CA HIS A 199 6.17 0.77 13.98
C HIS A 199 5.43 0.12 12.81
N GLY A 200 6.14 -0.47 11.84
CA GLY A 200 5.51 -1.21 10.75
C GLY A 200 4.63 -2.36 11.26
N MET A 201 5.17 -3.18 12.17
CA MET A 201 4.43 -4.31 12.76
C MET A 201 3.29 -3.87 13.68
N GLU A 202 3.47 -2.77 14.42
CA GLU A 202 2.39 -2.19 15.22
C GLU A 202 1.21 -1.77 14.33
N ALA A 203 1.50 -1.08 13.22
CA ALA A 203 0.48 -0.64 12.26
C ALA A 203 -0.26 -1.83 11.63
N VAL A 204 0.48 -2.87 11.23
CA VAL A 204 -0.09 -4.13 10.73
C VAL A 204 -1.03 -4.75 11.76
N GLY A 205 -0.61 -4.85 13.02
CA GLY A 205 -1.41 -5.40 14.11
C GLY A 205 -2.71 -4.63 14.32
N LYS A 206 -2.63 -3.30 14.42
CA LYS A 206 -3.78 -2.43 14.67
C LYS A 206 -4.80 -2.45 13.53
N ILE A 207 -4.34 -2.44 12.27
CA ILE A 207 -5.25 -2.58 11.12
C ILE A 207 -5.90 -3.96 11.10
N ARG A 208 -5.14 -5.03 11.33
CA ARG A 208 -5.68 -6.39 11.40
C ARG A 208 -6.78 -6.48 12.46
N ASP A 209 -6.53 -5.98 13.65
CA ASP A 209 -7.45 -6.09 14.79
C ASP A 209 -8.72 -5.27 14.52
N TYR A 210 -8.57 -4.03 14.04
CA TYR A 210 -9.69 -3.17 13.65
C TYR A 210 -10.55 -3.79 12.53
N VAL A 211 -9.93 -4.24 11.43
CA VAL A 211 -10.66 -4.84 10.29
C VAL A 211 -11.34 -6.14 10.70
N THR A 212 -10.71 -6.96 11.54
CA THR A 212 -11.30 -8.20 12.07
C THR A 212 -12.54 -7.90 12.91
N ALA A 213 -12.45 -6.93 13.82
CA ALA A 213 -13.58 -6.49 14.62
C ALA A 213 -14.70 -5.88 13.75
N LEU A 214 -14.34 -5.09 12.73
CA LEU A 214 -15.30 -4.44 11.85
C LEU A 214 -16.06 -5.47 11.00
N ILE A 215 -15.37 -6.50 10.49
CA ILE A 215 -16.01 -7.61 9.77
C ILE A 215 -16.98 -8.35 10.70
N ALA A 216 -16.57 -8.63 11.95
CA ALA A 216 -17.44 -9.28 12.92
C ALA A 216 -18.69 -8.43 13.23
N TRP A 217 -18.50 -7.12 13.43
CA TRP A 217 -19.60 -6.18 13.65
C TRP A 217 -20.56 -6.09 12.46
N ARG A 218 -20.05 -5.98 11.21
CA ARG A 218 -20.87 -5.96 9.98
C ARG A 218 -21.63 -7.27 9.75
N ARG A 219 -21.09 -8.42 10.17
CA ARG A 219 -21.83 -9.70 10.12
C ARG A 219 -22.99 -9.74 11.11
N ALA A 220 -22.84 -9.11 12.27
CA ALA A 220 -23.92 -8.97 13.25
C ALA A 220 -24.93 -7.87 12.87
N HIS A 221 -24.50 -6.87 12.09
CA HIS A 221 -25.30 -5.72 11.66
C HIS A 221 -25.26 -5.56 10.12
N PRO A 222 -25.82 -6.51 9.36
CA PRO A 222 -25.80 -6.44 7.90
C PRO A 222 -26.58 -5.20 7.43
N GLN A 223 -25.93 -4.37 6.61
CA GLN A 223 -26.61 -3.28 5.92
C GLN A 223 -27.44 -3.86 4.75
N PRO A 224 -28.63 -3.31 4.46
CA PRO A 224 -29.50 -3.76 3.38
C PRO A 224 -28.89 -3.59 1.98
#